data_AF-A0A968N0K6-F1
#
_entry.id   AF-A0A968N0K6-F1
#
_cell.length_a   1.000
_cell.length_b   1.000
_cell.length_c   1.000
_cell.angle_alpha   90.00
_cell.angle_beta   90.00
_cell.angle_gamma   90.00
#
_symmetry.space_group_name_H-M   'P 1'
#
loop_
_entity.id
_entity.type
_entity.pdbx_description
1 polymer ?
#
loop_
_entity_poly.entity_id
_entity_poly.type
_entity_poly.pdbx_seq_one_letter_code
_entity_poly.pdbx_strand_id
1 'polypeptide(L)'
;MYPDIPDYIDQKWTFQIAFDHSYNLWIAGPSGCSYYNFKTKKARRFFQGNTGDFQLSDNFITSVFIDSRDFKWIGSRNGLNVVQPGVDSVIYISKKDGLPNNQISAITEDKFHNIWISSINGLSVIHMKDFPKNVEIHSYSIHNGLATNIFSRNCTDQDWTGKLFLEGFQDLRASIRKKFQLIRFLLK
;
A
#
# COMPACT_ATOMS: atom_id res chain seq x y z
N MET A 1 -23.41 24.67 6.05
CA MET A 1 -22.11 25.13 6.57
C MET A 1 -21.23 23.89 6.63
N TYR A 2 -20.28 23.74 5.71
CA TYR A 2 -19.35 22.60 5.74
C TYR A 2 -18.50 22.72 7.01
N PRO A 3 -18.24 21.62 7.74
CA PRO A 3 -17.33 21.68 8.88
C PRO A 3 -15.95 22.16 8.40
N ASP A 4 -15.32 23.04 9.17
CA ASP A 4 -13.92 23.45 8.93
C ASP A 4 -13.05 22.20 8.92
N ILE A 5 -12.55 21.86 7.74
CA ILE A 5 -11.61 20.76 7.53
C ILE A 5 -10.25 21.30 7.99
N PRO A 6 -9.59 20.68 8.98
CA PRO A 6 -8.26 21.12 9.42
C PRO A 6 -7.27 21.22 8.25
N ASP A 7 -6.46 22.28 8.21
CA ASP A 7 -5.53 22.61 7.10
C ASP A 7 -4.60 21.46 6.67
N TYR A 8 -4.33 20.48 7.54
CA TYR A 8 -3.49 19.32 7.20
C TYR A 8 -4.23 18.17 6.50
N ILE A 9 -5.56 18.22 6.44
CA ILE A 9 -6.38 17.39 5.54
C ILE A 9 -6.42 18.02 4.15
N ASP A 10 -6.30 19.35 4.05
CA ASP A 10 -6.10 20.09 2.80
C ASP A 10 -4.64 19.99 2.32
N GLN A 11 -4.17 18.76 2.09
CA GLN A 11 -2.85 18.57 1.50
C GLN A 11 -2.87 19.03 0.04
N LYS A 12 -2.09 20.07 -0.26
CA LYS A 12 -1.92 20.62 -1.63
C LYS A 12 -1.66 19.56 -2.70
N TRP A 13 -1.07 18.42 -2.33
CA TRP A 13 -0.97 17.23 -3.17
C TRP A 13 -1.44 15.99 -2.42
N THR A 14 -2.59 15.45 -2.81
CA THR A 14 -3.09 14.15 -2.33
C THR A 14 -2.68 13.06 -3.31
N PHE A 15 -2.06 11.98 -2.84
CA PHE A 15 -1.63 10.87 -3.71
C PHE A 15 -2.65 9.73 -3.76
N GLN A 16 -3.28 9.42 -2.63
CA GLN A 16 -4.30 8.37 -2.54
C GLN A 16 -5.23 8.64 -1.35
N ILE A 17 -6.47 8.20 -1.46
CA ILE A 17 -7.41 8.15 -0.35
C ILE A 17 -7.98 6.74 -0.20
N ALA A 18 -8.36 6.38 1.02
CA ALA A 18 -9.06 5.13 1.31
C ALA A 18 -10.07 5.34 2.43
N PHE A 19 -11.13 4.54 2.44
CA PHE A 19 -12.09 4.49 3.55
C PHE A 19 -11.84 3.24 4.37
N ASP A 20 -11.80 3.39 5.69
CA ASP A 20 -11.80 2.23 6.58
C ASP A 20 -13.19 1.60 6.70
N HIS A 21 -13.29 0.45 7.36
CA HIS A 21 -14.57 -0.26 7.50
C HIS A 21 -15.61 0.51 8.32
N SER A 22 -15.20 1.54 9.06
CA SER A 22 -16.07 2.46 9.78
C SER A 22 -16.43 3.71 8.98
N TYR A 23 -16.11 3.73 7.68
CA TYR A 23 -16.28 4.84 6.74
C TYR A 23 -15.51 6.11 7.13
N ASN A 24 -14.44 6.00 7.91
CA ASN A 24 -13.53 7.11 8.14
C ASN A 24 -12.51 7.23 7.01
N LEU A 25 -12.05 8.45 6.77
CA LEU A 25 -11.20 8.76 5.63
C LEU A 25 -9.72 8.71 6.02
N TRP A 26 -8.93 8.02 5.20
CA TRP A 26 -7.48 8.00 5.23
C TRP A 26 -6.94 8.67 3.98
N ILE A 27 -5.92 9.53 4.12
CA ILE A 27 -5.39 10.36 3.04
C ILE A 27 -3.87 10.25 3.06
N ALA A 28 -3.28 9.78 1.97
CA ALA A 28 -1.84 9.75 1.75
C ALA A 28 -1.36 11.00 1.01
N GLY A 29 -0.24 11.57 1.44
CA GLY A 29 0.38 12.69 0.77
C GLY A 29 1.86 12.90 1.14
N PRO A 30 2.49 13.96 0.61
CA PRO A 30 3.93 14.20 0.72
C PRO A 30 4.39 14.53 2.15
N SER A 31 3.45 14.84 3.04
CA SER A 31 3.73 15.30 4.40
C SER A 31 3.18 14.34 5.48
N GLY A 32 2.85 13.11 5.11
CA GLY A 32 2.36 12.07 6.01
C GLY A 32 1.03 11.51 5.55
N CYS A 33 0.41 10.76 6.45
CA CYS A 33 -0.94 10.24 6.28
C CYS A 33 -1.89 10.94 7.25
N SER A 34 -3.03 11.42 6.76
CA SER A 34 -4.08 12.02 7.58
C SER A 34 -5.25 11.05 7.72
N TYR A 35 -5.85 11.02 8.90
CA TYR A 35 -7.06 10.28 9.23
C TYR A 35 -8.15 11.26 9.67
N TYR A 36 -9.37 11.07 9.20
CA TYR A 36 -10.54 11.86 9.57
C TYR A 36 -11.70 10.97 9.97
N ASN A 37 -12.12 11.09 11.22
CA ASN A 37 -13.29 10.41 11.75
C ASN A 37 -14.54 11.29 11.59
N PHE A 38 -15.44 10.90 10.68
CA PHE A 38 -16.64 11.72 10.39
C PHE A 38 -17.61 11.82 11.57
N LYS A 39 -17.71 10.77 12.40
CA LYS A 39 -18.65 10.73 13.53
C LYS A 39 -18.26 11.73 14.62
N THR A 40 -16.98 11.73 14.98
CA THR A 40 -16.43 12.59 16.05
C THR A 40 -15.93 13.93 15.53
N LYS A 41 -15.83 14.09 14.20
CA LYS A 41 -15.20 15.23 13.51
C LYS A 41 -13.75 15.45 13.95
N LYS A 42 -13.10 14.42 14.46
CA LYS A 42 -11.69 14.47 14.89
C LYS A 42 -10.81 14.01 13.77
N ALA A 43 -9.69 14.71 13.65
CA ALA A 43 -8.66 14.45 12.68
C ALA A 43 -7.35 14.08 13.41
N ARG A 44 -6.57 13.20 12.80
CA ARG A 44 -5.25 12.77 13.31
C ARG A 44 -4.28 12.73 12.13
N ARG A 45 -3.01 13.00 12.38
CA ARG A 45 -1.94 12.90 11.37
C ARG A 45 -0.86 11.94 11.85
N PHE A 46 -0.35 11.17 10.91
CA PHE A 46 0.73 10.20 11.05
C PHE A 46 1.89 10.68 10.18
N PHE A 47 3.08 10.83 10.77
CA PHE A 47 4.26 11.36 10.09
C PHE A 47 5.54 10.92 10.80
N GLN A 48 6.68 11.06 10.14
CA GLN A 48 7.99 10.78 10.71
C GLN A 48 8.34 11.82 11.78
N GLY A 49 8.82 11.37 12.94
CA GLY A 49 9.12 12.24 14.07
C GLY A 49 7.91 12.60 14.93
N ASN A 50 6.73 12.03 14.66
CA ASN A 50 5.60 12.10 15.58
C ASN A 50 5.99 11.50 16.94
N THR A 51 5.49 12.07 18.04
CA THR A 51 5.74 11.55 19.38
C THR A 51 4.76 10.43 19.71
N GLY A 52 5.26 9.34 20.31
CA GLY A 52 4.48 8.14 20.62
C GLY A 52 4.41 7.14 19.45
N ASP A 53 3.43 6.24 19.51
CA ASP A 53 3.40 5.01 18.72
C ASP A 53 2.89 5.17 17.27
N PHE A 54 2.61 6.40 16.82
CA PHE A 54 2.09 6.72 15.48
C PHE A 54 3.16 7.27 14.52
N GLN A 55 4.41 6.90 14.76
CA GLN A 55 5.54 7.35 13.95
C GLN A 55 5.60 6.55 12.65
N LEU A 56 5.59 7.26 11.52
CA LEU A 56 5.81 6.65 10.20
C LEU A 56 7.31 6.62 9.86
N SER A 57 7.68 5.68 8.99
CA SER A 57 9.06 5.51 8.52
C SER A 57 9.57 6.60 7.57
N ASP A 58 8.66 7.33 6.91
CA ASP A 58 8.91 8.48 6.03
C ASP A 58 7.69 9.40 6.03
N ASN A 59 7.88 10.66 5.63
CA ASN A 59 6.76 11.59 5.43
C ASN A 59 6.09 11.44 4.07
N PHE A 60 6.79 10.94 3.06
CA PHE A 60 6.26 10.88 1.71
C PHE A 60 5.48 9.59 1.51
N ILE A 61 4.17 9.67 1.78
CA ILE A 61 3.28 8.51 1.76
C ILE A 61 2.72 8.34 0.36
N THR A 62 3.14 7.28 -0.31
CA THR A 62 2.82 7.00 -1.71
C THR A 62 1.49 6.30 -1.88
N SER A 63 1.07 5.52 -0.88
CA SER A 63 -0.15 4.73 -0.94
C SER A 63 -0.77 4.48 0.44
N VAL A 64 -2.08 4.31 0.46
CA VAL A 64 -2.83 3.82 1.61
C VAL A 64 -3.85 2.81 1.14
N PHE A 65 -3.86 1.64 1.77
CA PHE A 65 -4.77 0.54 1.47
C PHE A 65 -5.36 0.00 2.77
N ILE A 66 -6.67 -0.24 2.77
CA ILE A 66 -7.36 -0.88 3.90
C ILE A 66 -7.70 -2.30 3.46
N ASP A 67 -7.22 -3.29 4.21
CA ASP A 67 -7.53 -4.69 3.91
C ASP A 67 -8.87 -5.13 4.49
N SER A 68 -9.32 -6.33 4.11
CA SER A 68 -10.57 -6.95 4.57
C SER A 68 -10.68 -7.17 6.09
N ARG A 69 -9.58 -7.00 6.83
CA ARG A 69 -9.49 -7.13 8.28
C ARG A 69 -9.29 -5.78 8.96
N ASP A 70 -9.42 -4.69 8.22
CA ASP A 70 -9.27 -3.31 8.68
C ASP A 70 -7.83 -2.96 9.14
N PHE A 71 -6.81 -3.68 8.65
CA PHE A 71 -5.42 -3.21 8.73
C PHE A 71 -5.21 -2.07 7.74
N LYS A 72 -4.49 -1.02 8.19
CA LYS A 72 -4.14 0.12 7.35
C LYS A 72 -2.71 -0.07 6.87
N TRP A 73 -2.57 -0.36 5.60
CA TRP A 73 -1.28 -0.54 4.93
C TRP A 73 -0.88 0.77 4.29
N ILE A 74 0.16 1.41 4.83
CA ILE A 74 0.61 2.76 4.47
C ILE A 74 1.99 2.64 3.83
N GLY A 75 2.03 2.71 2.50
CA GLY A 75 3.27 2.65 1.72
C GLY A 75 3.98 4.00 1.69
N SER A 76 5.29 3.99 1.87
CA SER A 76 6.13 5.19 1.81
C SER A 76 7.33 4.99 0.89
N ARG A 77 8.18 6.02 0.74
CA ARG A 77 9.48 5.85 0.06
C ARG A 77 10.49 5.06 0.88
N ASN A 78 10.25 4.92 2.18
CA ASN A 78 11.13 4.22 3.10
C ASN A 78 10.36 3.08 3.79
N GLY A 79 9.78 2.18 3.02
CA GLY A 79 9.14 0.94 3.47
C GLY A 79 7.64 1.06 3.69
N LEU A 80 7.10 0.03 4.34
CA LEU A 80 5.69 -0.16 4.60
C LEU A 80 5.40 0.04 6.08
N ASN A 81 4.37 0.82 6.38
CA ASN A 81 3.88 1.06 7.74
C ASN A 81 2.52 0.39 7.87
N VAL A 82 2.28 -0.35 8.94
CA VAL A 82 1.03 -1.10 9.14
C VAL A 82 0.41 -0.72 10.47
N VAL A 83 -0.80 -0.18 10.43
CA VAL A 83 -1.60 0.12 11.63
C VAL A 83 -2.64 -0.97 11.79
N GLN A 84 -2.64 -1.63 12.94
CA GLN A 84 -3.61 -2.68 13.24
C GLN A 84 -4.93 -2.07 13.71
N PRO A 85 -6.07 -2.73 13.46
CA PRO A 85 -7.35 -2.28 13.99
C PRO A 85 -7.32 -2.27 15.53
N GLY A 86 -7.70 -1.14 16.13
CA GLY A 86 -7.80 -0.99 17.59
C GLY A 86 -6.47 -0.93 18.35
N VAL A 87 -5.33 -0.97 17.66
CA VAL A 87 -4.02 -0.82 18.27
C VAL A 87 -3.43 0.51 17.84
N ASP A 88 -3.03 1.30 18.83
CA ASP A 88 -2.35 2.56 18.63
C ASP A 88 -0.85 2.31 18.43
N SER A 89 -0.44 1.52 17.44
CA SER A 89 0.97 1.33 17.08
C SER A 89 1.17 1.03 15.60
N VAL A 90 2.38 1.34 15.12
CA VAL A 90 2.79 1.15 13.72
C VAL A 90 3.85 0.04 13.65
N ILE A 91 3.55 -1.01 12.87
CA ILE A 91 4.58 -1.97 12.46
C ILE A 91 5.30 -1.42 11.25
N TYR A 92 6.63 -1.45 11.29
CA TYR A 92 7.47 -1.05 10.17
C TYR A 92 8.07 -2.28 9.48
N ILE A 93 7.89 -2.37 8.17
CA ILE A 93 8.42 -3.43 7.32
C ILE A 93 9.27 -2.79 6.22
N SER A 94 10.49 -3.29 6.05
CA SER A 94 11.51 -2.74 5.17
C SER A 94 12.21 -3.85 4.38
N LYS A 95 13.21 -3.46 3.59
CA LYS A 95 14.12 -4.38 2.92
C LYS A 95 14.83 -5.33 3.89
N LYS A 96 15.06 -4.92 5.15
CA LYS A 96 15.66 -5.79 6.17
C LYS A 96 14.74 -6.95 6.56
N ASP A 97 13.44 -6.78 6.36
CA ASP A 97 12.39 -7.72 6.74
C ASP A 97 11.96 -8.61 5.58
N GLY A 98 12.50 -8.39 4.37
CA GLY A 98 12.28 -9.24 3.19
C GLY A 98 11.72 -8.53 1.97
N LEU A 99 11.39 -7.24 2.04
CA LEU A 99 10.98 -6.47 0.86
C LEU A 99 12.15 -6.32 -0.15
N PRO A 100 11.92 -6.35 -1.48
CA PRO A 100 12.98 -6.17 -2.47
C PRO A 100 13.47 -4.71 -2.53
N ASN A 101 12.60 -3.76 -2.21
CA ASN A 101 12.89 -2.33 -2.15
C ASN A 101 11.96 -1.63 -1.14
N ASN A 102 12.47 -0.58 -0.51
CA ASN A 102 11.70 0.21 0.45
C ASN A 102 10.69 1.14 -0.22
N GLN A 103 10.92 1.57 -1.46
CA GLN A 103 10.02 2.52 -2.11
C GLN A 103 8.78 1.80 -2.64
N ILE A 104 7.71 1.87 -1.86
CA ILE A 104 6.42 1.23 -2.13
C ILE A 104 5.65 2.05 -3.17
N SER A 105 5.10 1.38 -4.19
CA SER A 105 4.33 2.01 -5.26
C SER A 105 2.83 1.71 -5.17
N ALA A 106 2.43 0.48 -4.82
CA ALA A 106 1.04 0.12 -4.57
C ALA A 106 0.93 -1.08 -3.63
N ILE A 107 -0.27 -1.25 -3.06
CA ILE A 107 -0.61 -2.31 -2.11
C ILE A 107 -2.01 -2.82 -2.47
N THR A 108 -2.21 -4.13 -2.45
CA THR A 108 -3.53 -4.76 -2.66
C THR A 108 -3.63 -6.07 -1.88
N GLU A 109 -4.82 -6.65 -1.82
CA GLU A 109 -5.12 -7.92 -1.15
C GLU A 109 -5.56 -8.97 -2.18
N ASP A 110 -5.11 -10.21 -2.04
CA ASP A 110 -5.61 -11.32 -2.84
C ASP A 110 -6.82 -12.03 -2.20
N LYS A 111 -7.44 -12.96 -2.94
CA LYS A 111 -8.59 -13.75 -2.45
C LYS A 111 -8.27 -14.68 -1.28
N PHE A 112 -6.99 -14.92 -0.99
CA PHE A 112 -6.53 -15.69 0.16
C PHE A 112 -6.15 -14.77 1.33
N HIS A 113 -6.49 -13.49 1.22
CA HIS A 113 -6.21 -12.44 2.19
C HIS A 113 -4.72 -12.19 2.43
N ASN A 114 -3.84 -12.57 1.50
CA ASN A 114 -2.45 -12.14 1.52
C ASN A 114 -2.30 -10.74 0.92
N ILE A 115 -1.28 -10.02 1.38
CA ILE A 115 -1.06 -8.65 0.96
C ILE A 115 0.04 -8.61 -0.09
N TRP A 116 -0.30 -8.11 -1.26
CA TRP A 116 0.60 -7.91 -2.37
C TRP A 116 1.10 -6.47 -2.37
N ILE A 117 2.41 -6.32 -2.46
CA ILE A 117 3.09 -5.04 -2.40
C ILE A 117 3.91 -4.92 -3.66
N SER A 118 3.70 -3.84 -4.40
CA SER A 118 4.63 -3.44 -5.44
C SER A 118 5.58 -2.38 -4.93
N SER A 119 6.84 -2.54 -5.33
CA SER A 119 7.90 -1.58 -5.11
C SER A 119 8.49 -1.17 -6.45
N ILE A 120 9.36 -0.16 -6.46
CA ILE A 120 10.08 0.23 -7.68
C ILE A 120 11.00 -0.86 -8.24
N ASN A 121 11.27 -1.93 -7.49
CA ASN A 121 12.19 -2.99 -7.91
C ASN A 121 11.69 -4.40 -7.57
N GLY A 122 10.42 -4.66 -7.83
CA GLY A 122 9.82 -6.00 -7.65
C GLY A 122 8.55 -6.00 -6.81
N LEU A 123 8.04 -7.20 -6.58
CA LEU A 123 6.82 -7.46 -5.83
C LEU A 123 7.12 -8.25 -4.56
N SER A 124 6.30 -8.10 -3.54
CA SER A 124 6.28 -8.94 -2.35
C SER A 124 4.88 -9.40 -2.03
N VAL A 125 4.79 -10.57 -1.40
CA VAL A 125 3.59 -11.09 -0.77
C VAL A 125 3.87 -11.23 0.71
N ILE A 126 3.06 -10.60 1.55
CA ILE A 126 3.02 -10.87 2.98
C ILE A 126 1.92 -11.89 3.24
N HIS A 127 2.32 -13.04 3.79
CA HIS A 127 1.37 -14.06 4.21
C HIS A 127 0.74 -13.68 5.53
N MET A 128 -0.60 -13.67 5.56
CA MET A 128 -1.34 -13.11 6.69
C MET A 128 -1.76 -14.14 7.74
N LYS A 129 -1.37 -15.41 7.56
CA LYS A 129 -1.77 -16.52 8.46
C LYS A 129 -1.38 -16.26 9.93
N ASP A 130 -0.15 -15.81 10.15
CA ASP A 130 0.41 -15.57 11.49
C ASP A 130 0.79 -14.09 11.72
N PHE A 131 0.46 -13.22 10.77
CA PHE A 131 0.65 -11.78 10.92
C PHE A 131 -0.30 -11.23 12.00
N PRO A 132 0.13 -10.30 12.88
CA PRO A 132 1.42 -9.60 12.92
C PRO A 132 2.50 -10.31 13.78
N LYS A 133 2.22 -11.47 14.36
CA LYS A 133 3.13 -12.16 15.28
C LYS A 133 4.37 -12.70 14.58
N ASN A 134 4.19 -13.18 13.35
CA ASN A 134 5.24 -13.62 12.46
C ASN A 134 5.07 -12.96 11.11
N VAL A 135 6.11 -12.27 10.63
CA VAL A 135 6.09 -11.57 9.35
C VAL A 135 6.78 -12.44 8.32
N GLU A 136 5.98 -13.12 7.49
CA GLU A 136 6.47 -13.97 6.41
C GLU A 136 6.30 -13.27 5.06
N ILE A 137 7.43 -13.00 4.39
CA ILE A 137 7.47 -12.25 3.13
C ILE A 137 8.14 -13.07 2.04
N HIS A 138 7.43 -13.27 0.92
CA HIS A 138 7.98 -13.82 -0.31
C HIS A 138 8.11 -12.74 -1.38
N SER A 139 9.32 -12.57 -1.92
CA SER A 139 9.63 -11.49 -2.85
C SER A 139 10.02 -11.99 -4.23
N TYR A 140 9.48 -11.33 -5.24
CA TYR A 140 9.69 -11.60 -6.65
C TYR A 140 10.40 -10.41 -7.29
N SER A 141 11.37 -10.69 -8.16
CA SER A 141 12.03 -9.68 -9.02
C SER A 141 12.32 -10.29 -10.39
N ILE A 142 12.80 -9.48 -11.35
CA ILE A 142 13.27 -10.01 -12.66
C ILE A 142 14.27 -11.17 -12.52
N HIS A 143 15.06 -11.21 -11.45
CA HIS A 143 16.00 -12.29 -11.20
C HIS A 143 15.32 -13.61 -10.82
N ASN A 144 14.07 -13.55 -10.36
CA ASN A 144 13.28 -14.68 -9.84
C ASN A 144 12.00 -14.91 -10.66
N GLY A 145 11.96 -14.47 -11.93
CA GLY A 145 10.90 -14.84 -12.88
C GLY A 145 9.81 -13.79 -13.12
N LEU A 146 9.93 -12.56 -12.61
CA LEU A 146 9.04 -11.47 -13.01
C LEU A 146 9.39 -10.93 -14.39
N ALA A 147 8.37 -10.66 -15.21
CA ALA A 147 8.55 -10.09 -16.55
C ALA A 147 9.05 -8.64 -16.54
N THR A 148 8.80 -7.90 -15.46
CA THR A 148 9.26 -6.52 -15.24
C THR A 148 9.27 -6.19 -13.75
N ASN A 149 10.07 -5.20 -13.37
CA ASN A 149 10.11 -4.62 -12.02
C ASN A 149 9.31 -3.30 -11.92
N ILE A 150 8.76 -2.81 -13.03
CA ILE A 150 8.10 -1.50 -13.10
C ILE A 150 6.59 -1.72 -13.02
N PHE A 151 6.02 -1.48 -11.83
CA PHE A 151 4.60 -1.50 -11.57
C PHE A 151 4.14 -0.10 -11.16
N SER A 152 3.32 0.53 -12.01
CA SER A 152 2.84 1.90 -11.80
C SER A 152 1.83 1.98 -10.65
N ARG A 153 1.60 3.18 -10.11
CA ARG A 153 0.49 3.43 -9.18
C ARG A 153 -0.82 3.00 -9.85
N ASN A 154 -1.69 2.30 -9.12
CA ASN A 154 -2.99 1.79 -9.58
C ASN A 154 -2.94 0.70 -10.67
N CYS A 155 -1.81 0.03 -10.88
CA CYS A 155 -1.71 -1.06 -11.87
C CYS A 155 -2.18 -2.42 -11.36
N THR A 156 -2.66 -2.51 -10.12
CA THR A 156 -3.16 -3.72 -9.50
C THR A 156 -4.69 -3.78 -9.66
N ASP A 157 -5.19 -4.64 -10.55
CA ASP A 157 -6.61 -4.96 -10.65
C ASP A 157 -6.83 -6.45 -10.33
N GLN A 158 -8.03 -6.86 -9.93
CA GLN A 158 -8.34 -8.25 -9.62
C GLN A 158 -9.62 -8.68 -10.34
N ASP A 159 -9.59 -9.79 -11.08
CA ASP A 159 -10.85 -10.36 -11.61
C ASP A 159 -11.68 -11.06 -10.52
N TRP A 160 -12.92 -11.37 -10.85
CA TRP A 160 -13.86 -12.10 -10.01
C TRP A 160 -13.39 -13.51 -9.59
N THR A 161 -12.32 -14.04 -10.20
CA THR A 161 -11.70 -15.33 -9.82
C THR A 161 -10.58 -15.15 -8.77
N GLY A 162 -10.27 -13.90 -8.43
CA GLY A 162 -9.21 -13.50 -7.53
C GLY A 162 -7.85 -13.38 -8.20
N LYS A 163 -7.79 -13.36 -9.53
CA LYS A 163 -6.54 -13.22 -10.26
C LYS A 163 -6.09 -11.77 -10.30
N LEU A 164 -4.86 -11.52 -9.87
CA LEU A 164 -4.26 -10.19 -9.92
C LEU A 164 -3.70 -9.89 -11.32
N PHE A 165 -4.08 -8.73 -11.84
CA PHE A 165 -3.52 -8.07 -13.01
C PHE A 165 -2.58 -7.00 -12.52
N LEU A 166 -1.34 -7.06 -12.96
CA LEU A 166 -0.31 -6.08 -12.65
C LEU A 166 0.13 -5.47 -13.98
N GLU A 167 -0.39 -4.29 -14.32
CA GLU A 167 -0.03 -3.60 -15.55
C GLU A 167 1.34 -2.92 -15.40
N GLY A 168 2.40 -3.59 -15.89
CA GLY A 168 3.73 -2.99 -15.99
C GLY A 168 3.91 -2.23 -17.30
N PHE A 169 4.57 -1.07 -17.26
CA PHE A 169 5.01 -0.39 -18.48
C PHE A 169 6.06 -1.26 -19.20
N GLN A 170 5.72 -1.79 -20.38
CA GLN A 170 6.71 -2.06 -21.42
C GLN A 170 6.80 -0.83 -22.32
N ASP A 171 8.03 -0.44 -22.68
CA ASP A 171 8.39 0.75 -23.45
C ASP A 171 7.34 1.21 -24.49
N LEU A 172 7.08 2.53 -24.47
CA LEU A 172 6.11 3.27 -25.30
C LEU A 172 6.33 3.18 -26.84
N ARG A 173 7.28 2.37 -27.33
CA ARG A 173 7.54 2.15 -28.76
C ARG A 173 6.88 0.90 -29.35
N ALA A 174 6.30 0.02 -28.54
CA ALA A 174 5.55 -1.15 -29.03
C ALA A 174 4.01 -0.92 -29.13
N SER A 175 3.58 0.34 -28.94
CA SER A 175 2.22 0.80 -28.60
C SER A 175 1.09 0.64 -29.64
N ILE A 176 1.18 -0.23 -30.65
CA ILE A 176 0.00 -0.44 -31.56
C ILE A 176 -0.44 -1.89 -31.71
N ARG A 177 0.36 -2.91 -31.38
CA ARG A 177 -0.11 -4.30 -31.44
C ARG A 177 0.60 -5.20 -30.43
N LYS A 178 0.06 -5.29 -29.22
CA LYS A 178 -0.06 -6.52 -28.42
C LYS A 178 -0.76 -6.23 -27.09
N LYS A 179 -2.07 -6.51 -27.08
CA LYS A 179 -2.89 -6.63 -25.88
C LYS A 179 -2.50 -7.88 -25.09
N PHE A 180 -2.53 -7.78 -23.76
CA PHE A 180 -2.41 -8.85 -22.75
C PHE A 180 -1.14 -9.71 -22.78
N GLN A 181 -0.19 -9.42 -21.88
CA GLN A 181 0.66 -10.47 -21.32
C GLN A 181 0.24 -10.75 -19.88
N LEU A 182 -0.26 -11.97 -19.73
CA LEU A 182 -0.85 -12.58 -18.56
C LEU A 182 0.28 -13.15 -17.69
N ILE A 183 0.39 -12.76 -16.42
CA ILE A 183 1.10 -13.58 -15.44
C ILE A 183 0.25 -14.84 -15.24
N ARG A 184 0.58 -15.90 -15.98
CA ARG A 184 0.32 -17.30 -15.64
C ARG A 184 1.55 -17.78 -14.88
N PHE A 185 1.38 -18.66 -13.89
CA PHE A 185 2.30 -18.98 -12.77
C PHE A 185 2.14 -17.94 -11.64
N LEU A 186 1.51 -18.21 -10.50
CA LEU A 186 1.80 -19.28 -9.54
C LEU A 186 0.59 -19.57 -8.63
N LEU A 187 -0.38 -20.36 -9.09
CA LEU A 187 -1.36 -21.01 -8.20
C LEU A 187 -1.71 -22.37 -8.81
N LYS A 188 -1.03 -23.42 -8.35
CA LYS A 188 -1.57 -24.78 -8.32
C LYS A 188 -1.97 -25.07 -6.88
#